data_AF-X1ISA8-F1
#
_entry.id   AF-X1ISA8-F1
#
_cell.length_a   1.000
_cell.length_b   1.000
_cell.length_c   1.000
_cell.angle_alpha   90.00
_cell.angle_beta   90.00
_cell.angle_gamma   90.00
#
_symmetry.space_group_name_H-M   'P 1'
#
loop_
_entity.id
_entity.type
_entity.pdbx_description
1 polymer ?
#
loop_
_entity_poly.entity_id
_entity_poly.type
_entity_poly.pdbx_seq_one_letter_code
_entity_poly.pdbx_strand_id
1 'polypeptide(L)'
;MLSLQARGCHNINLVSPTHVVPYILEALELAADKGLHLPLVYNTGGYDTIETLELLDGVVDIYMPDMKYSDEKIAEQLSEIKDYPKVNKAAVKEMHRQVGDLQLDEQGIAQRGLLVRHLVLPNELAGTEE
;
A
#
# COMPACT_ATOMS: atom_id res chain seq x y z
N MET A 1 -13.69 6.73 10.00
CA MET A 1 -13.35 7.47 8.76
C MET A 1 -13.86 8.91 8.81
N LEU A 2 -15.17 9.16 8.78
CA LEU A 2 -15.75 10.52 8.82
C LEU A 2 -15.30 11.37 10.02
N SER A 3 -15.13 10.78 11.22
CA SER A 3 -14.58 11.51 12.37
C SER A 3 -13.13 11.98 12.16
N LEU A 4 -12.31 11.24 11.42
CA LEU A 4 -10.94 11.66 11.08
C LEU A 4 -10.98 12.84 10.10
N GLN A 5 -11.90 12.81 9.12
CA GLN A 5 -12.16 13.94 8.23
C GLN A 5 -12.60 15.19 8.99
N ALA A 6 -13.56 15.06 9.92
CA ALA A 6 -14.03 16.17 10.74
C ALA A 6 -12.92 16.78 11.64
N ARG A 7 -11.88 16.00 11.94
CA ARG A 7 -10.69 16.45 12.69
C ARG A 7 -9.62 17.09 11.81
N GLY A 8 -9.82 17.13 10.48
CA GLY A 8 -8.84 17.66 9.53
C GLY A 8 -7.65 16.73 9.27
N CYS A 9 -7.80 15.42 9.45
CA CYS A 9 -6.75 14.48 9.04
C CYS A 9 -6.54 14.53 7.52
N HIS A 10 -5.29 14.38 7.06
CA HIS A 10 -4.96 14.47 5.64
C HIS A 10 -5.35 13.23 4.83
N ASN A 11 -5.48 12.07 5.46
CA ASN A 11 -5.83 10.80 4.81
C ASN A 11 -6.39 9.78 5.83
N ILE A 12 -6.84 8.64 5.32
CA ILE A 12 -7.11 7.44 6.09
C ILE A 12 -6.06 6.39 5.71
N ASN A 13 -5.20 6.03 6.66
CA ASN A 13 -4.14 5.06 6.46
C ASN A 13 -4.53 3.67 6.97
N LEU A 14 -4.77 2.76 6.04
CA LEU A 14 -5.10 1.36 6.29
C LEU A 14 -3.80 0.57 6.34
N VAL A 15 -3.46 0.04 7.52
CA VAL A 15 -2.18 -0.66 7.76
C VAL A 15 -2.39 -2.17 7.76
N SER A 16 -1.67 -2.86 6.87
CA SER A 16 -1.79 -4.30 6.60
C SER A 16 -3.23 -4.79 6.36
N PRO A 17 -4.02 -4.10 5.51
CA PRO A 17 -5.46 -4.35 5.39
C PRO A 17 -5.83 -5.57 4.54
N THR A 18 -4.88 -6.20 3.85
CA THR A 18 -5.10 -7.25 2.83
C THR A 18 -6.13 -8.30 3.23
N HIS A 19 -6.06 -8.80 4.47
CA HIS A 19 -6.92 -9.87 4.98
C HIS A 19 -8.37 -9.45 5.29
N VAL A 20 -8.67 -8.16 5.24
CA VAL A 20 -9.99 -7.58 5.56
C VAL A 20 -10.50 -6.64 4.45
N VAL A 21 -9.90 -6.68 3.25
CA VAL A 21 -10.30 -5.87 2.10
C VAL A 21 -11.81 -5.88 1.83
N PRO A 22 -12.53 -7.02 1.83
CA PRO A 22 -13.97 -7.03 1.58
C PRO A 22 -14.77 -6.14 2.55
N TYR A 23 -14.45 -6.22 3.84
CA TYR A 23 -15.12 -5.42 4.88
C TYR A 23 -14.75 -3.93 4.82
N ILE A 24 -13.52 -3.64 4.39
CA ILE A 24 -13.08 -2.25 4.17
C ILE A 24 -13.86 -1.64 3.02
N LEU A 25 -14.02 -2.35 1.90
CA LEU A 25 -14.79 -1.87 0.75
C LEU A 25 -16.25 -1.61 1.12
N GLU A 26 -16.89 -2.52 1.85
CA GLU A 26 -18.26 -2.32 2.36
C GLU A 26 -18.37 -1.09 3.27
N ALA A 27 -17.41 -0.90 4.19
CA ALA A 27 -17.40 0.26 5.07
C ALA A 27 -17.11 1.57 4.31
N LEU A 28 -16.32 1.53 3.25
CA LEU A 28 -16.00 2.67 2.41
C LEU A 28 -17.20 3.13 1.59
N GLU A 29 -17.99 2.22 1.03
CA GLU A 29 -19.24 2.54 0.34
C GLU A 29 -20.17 3.36 1.25
N LEU A 30 -20.40 2.87 2.47
CA LEU A 30 -21.22 3.57 3.48
C LEU A 30 -20.63 4.92 3.91
N ALA A 31 -19.31 5.07 3.89
CA ALA A 31 -18.64 6.31 4.25
C ALA A 31 -18.67 7.33 3.10
N ALA A 32 -18.50 6.87 1.86
CA ALA A 32 -18.59 7.68 0.65
C ALA A 32 -19.98 8.30 0.49
N ASP A 33 -21.05 7.52 0.71
CA ASP A 33 -22.44 8.00 0.74
C ASP A 33 -22.68 9.13 1.76
N LYS A 34 -21.85 9.18 2.81
CA LYS A 34 -21.90 10.19 3.87
C LYS A 34 -20.89 11.33 3.66
N GLY A 35 -20.27 11.42 2.48
CA GLY A 35 -19.38 12.51 2.09
C GLY A 35 -17.93 12.33 2.54
N LEU A 36 -17.44 11.09 2.69
CA LEU A 36 -16.00 10.85 2.83
C LEU A 36 -15.27 11.28 1.54
N HIS A 37 -14.25 12.12 1.69
CA HIS A 37 -13.43 12.64 0.60
C HIS A 37 -11.93 12.67 0.93
N LEU A 38 -11.52 12.12 2.08
CA LEU A 38 -10.11 12.01 2.42
C LEU A 38 -9.43 10.94 1.54
N PRO A 39 -8.20 11.20 1.06
CA PRO A 39 -7.39 10.20 0.39
C PRO A 39 -7.25 8.90 1.21
N LEU A 40 -7.28 7.76 0.54
CA LEU A 40 -7.05 6.45 1.13
C LEU A 40 -5.61 6.00 0.89
N VAL A 41 -4.90 5.69 1.98
CA VAL A 41 -3.55 5.13 1.94
C VAL A 41 -3.63 3.63 2.23
N TYR A 42 -3.11 2.82 1.31
CA TYR A 42 -2.98 1.37 1.46
C TYR A 42 -1.53 1.01 1.82
N ASN A 43 -1.29 0.85 3.12
CA ASN A 43 0.02 0.54 3.67
C ASN A 43 0.17 -0.97 3.85
N THR A 44 1.09 -1.56 3.10
CA THR A 44 1.20 -3.01 2.97
C THR A 44 2.65 -3.49 2.98
N GLY A 45 2.85 -4.78 3.27
CA GLY A 45 4.14 -5.46 3.07
C GLY A 45 4.48 -5.72 1.60
N GLY A 46 3.57 -5.38 0.67
CA GLY A 46 3.74 -5.56 -0.77
C GLY A 46 3.73 -7.03 -1.18
N TYR A 47 3.04 -7.89 -0.44
CA TYR A 47 2.84 -9.31 -0.78
C TYR A 47 1.36 -9.59 -1.10
N ASP A 48 0.66 -8.56 -1.58
CA ASP A 48 -0.74 -8.65 -2.01
C ASP A 48 -0.83 -9.39 -3.35
N THR A 49 -1.92 -10.14 -3.53
CA THR A 49 -2.22 -10.77 -4.82
C THR A 49 -2.68 -9.72 -5.84
N ILE A 50 -2.44 -9.97 -7.12
CA ILE A 50 -2.88 -9.06 -8.19
C ILE A 50 -4.41 -8.96 -8.19
N GLU A 51 -5.09 -10.08 -7.96
CA GLU A 51 -6.55 -10.15 -7.89
C GLU A 51 -7.10 -9.25 -6.77
N THR A 52 -6.43 -9.19 -5.61
CA THR A 52 -6.80 -8.25 -4.55
C THR A 52 -6.55 -6.80 -4.97
N LEU A 53 -5.44 -6.51 -5.64
CA LEU A 53 -5.13 -5.14 -6.08
C LEU A 53 -6.09 -4.64 -7.16
N GLU A 54 -6.52 -5.50 -8.09
CA GLU A 54 -7.51 -5.15 -9.11
C GLU A 54 -8.84 -4.68 -8.50
N LEU A 55 -9.26 -5.26 -7.37
CA LEU A 55 -10.45 -4.82 -6.62
C LEU A 55 -10.31 -3.43 -6.00
N LEU A 56 -9.08 -2.94 -5.85
CA LEU A 56 -8.74 -1.66 -5.24
C LEU A 56 -8.51 -0.56 -6.29
N ASP A 57 -8.52 -0.90 -7.59
CA ASP A 57 -8.34 0.07 -8.67
C ASP A 57 -9.48 1.11 -8.65
N GLY A 58 -9.10 2.39 -8.60
CA GLY A 58 -10.02 3.51 -8.43
C GLY A 58 -10.53 3.73 -7.01
N VAL A 59 -10.20 2.87 -6.04
CA VAL A 59 -10.54 3.04 -4.62
C VAL A 59 -9.38 3.62 -3.83
N VAL A 60 -8.17 3.08 -3.99
CA VAL A 60 -6.98 3.53 -3.27
C VAL A 60 -6.33 4.70 -4.01
N ASP A 61 -6.02 5.76 -3.28
CA ASP A 61 -5.33 6.93 -3.83
C ASP A 61 -3.82 6.80 -3.72
N ILE A 62 -3.33 6.26 -2.61
CA ILE A 62 -1.91 6.20 -2.29
C ILE A 62 -1.55 4.78 -1.87
N TYR A 63 -0.63 4.15 -2.59
CA TYR A 63 -0.03 2.90 -2.16
C TYR A 63 1.27 3.16 -1.41
N MET A 64 1.48 2.45 -0.31
CA MET A 64 2.69 2.53 0.49
C MET A 64 3.24 1.14 0.81
N PRO A 65 3.77 0.41 -0.20
CA PRO A 65 4.29 -0.94 -0.01
C PRO A 65 5.69 -0.96 0.58
N ASP A 66 5.99 -2.00 1.33
CA ASP A 66 7.36 -2.36 1.67
C ASP A 66 8.04 -3.12 0.53
N MET A 67 9.31 -2.83 0.31
CA MET A 67 10.24 -3.69 -0.41
C MET A 67 11.29 -4.15 0.60
N LYS A 68 11.15 -5.39 1.09
CA LYS A 68 11.93 -5.91 2.23
C LYS A 68 13.12 -6.78 1.86
N TYR A 69 12.93 -7.62 0.84
CA TYR A 69 13.88 -8.66 0.46
C TYR A 69 13.95 -8.74 -1.06
N SER A 70 15.16 -8.83 -1.61
CA SER A 70 15.39 -9.22 -3.00
C SER A 70 15.74 -10.71 -3.16
N ASP A 71 16.08 -11.41 -2.07
CA ASP A 71 16.35 -12.85 -2.05
C ASP A 71 15.21 -13.66 -1.42
N GLU A 72 14.76 -14.71 -2.12
CA GLU A 72 13.66 -15.58 -1.70
C GLU A 72 13.99 -16.39 -0.44
N LYS A 73 15.22 -16.87 -0.28
CA LYS A 73 15.62 -17.69 0.87
C LYS A 73 15.68 -16.85 2.13
N ILE A 74 16.16 -15.60 2.02
CA ILE A 74 16.15 -14.66 3.13
C ILE A 74 14.71 -14.32 3.54
N ALA A 75 13.82 -14.07 2.58
CA ALA A 75 12.41 -13.83 2.86
C ALA A 75 11.74 -15.02 3.56
N GLU A 76 12.00 -16.25 3.11
CA GLU A 76 11.48 -17.46 3.73
C GLU A 76 12.06 -17.68 5.13
N GLN A 77 13.36 -17.48 5.32
CA GLN A 77 14.04 -17.66 6.60
C GLN A 77 13.59 -16.63 7.66
N LEU A 78 13.41 -15.37 7.27
CA LEU A 78 13.14 -14.28 8.21
C LEU A 78 11.65 -13.97 8.37
N SER A 79 10.81 -14.37 7.44
CA SER A 79 9.38 -14.05 7.46
C SER A 79 8.45 -15.19 7.06
N GLU A 80 8.98 -16.38 6.73
CA GLU A 80 8.20 -17.54 6.30
C GLU A 80 7.37 -17.29 5.03
N ILE A 81 7.82 -16.36 4.19
CA ILE A 81 7.15 -15.98 2.94
C ILE A 81 7.95 -16.52 1.76
N LYS A 82 7.27 -17.27 0.90
CA LYS A 82 7.82 -17.81 -0.35
C LYS A 82 7.67 -16.79 -1.48
N ASP A 83 8.54 -16.86 -2.49
CA ASP A 83 8.43 -16.07 -3.72
C ASP A 83 8.31 -14.54 -3.51
N TYR A 84 8.72 -14.01 -2.35
CA TYR A 84 8.47 -12.62 -1.97
C TYR A 84 8.96 -11.61 -3.01
N PRO A 85 10.22 -11.66 -3.51
CA PRO A 85 10.70 -10.68 -4.49
C PRO A 85 9.86 -10.66 -5.77
N LYS A 86 9.42 -11.84 -6.24
CA LYS A 86 8.60 -11.98 -7.44
C LYS A 86 7.21 -11.39 -7.23
N VAL A 87 6.52 -11.78 -6.15
CA VAL A 87 5.19 -11.28 -5.82
C VAL A 87 5.24 -9.78 -5.55
N ASN A 88 6.23 -9.31 -4.80
CA ASN A 88 6.42 -7.91 -4.47
C ASN A 88 6.66 -7.04 -5.70
N LYS A 89 7.59 -7.42 -6.59
CA LYS A 89 7.83 -6.68 -7.84
C LYS A 89 6.58 -6.64 -8.72
N ALA A 90 5.76 -7.68 -8.74
CA ALA A 90 4.48 -7.70 -9.47
C ALA A 90 3.44 -6.77 -8.82
N ALA A 91 3.26 -6.87 -7.50
CA ALA A 91 2.32 -6.05 -6.73
C ALA A 91 2.66 -4.55 -6.83
N VAL A 92 3.94 -4.17 -6.68
CA VAL A 92 4.39 -2.77 -6.78
C VAL A 92 4.13 -2.21 -8.19
N LYS A 93 4.34 -3.00 -9.24
CA LYS A 93 4.02 -2.59 -10.62
C LYS A 93 2.52 -2.37 -10.82
N GLU A 94 1.69 -3.25 -10.27
CA GLU A 94 0.24 -3.11 -10.36
C GLU A 94 -0.24 -1.89 -9.56
N MET A 95 0.27 -1.68 -8.35
CA MET A 95 0.02 -0.46 -7.58
C MET A 95 0.41 0.79 -8.38
N HIS A 96 1.60 0.83 -8.98
CA HIS A 96 2.03 1.95 -9.83
C HIS A 96 1.12 2.17 -11.04
N ARG A 97 0.65 1.09 -11.70
CA ARG A 97 -0.30 1.19 -12.82
C ARG A 97 -1.58 1.93 -12.42
N GLN A 98 -2.08 1.72 -11.21
CA GLN A 98 -3.34 2.30 -10.74
C GLN A 98 -3.22 3.78 -10.34
N VAL A 99 -2.13 4.16 -9.67
CA VAL A 99 -2.02 5.50 -9.05
C VAL A 99 -0.92 6.38 -9.65
N GLY A 100 0.04 5.80 -10.37
CA GLY A 100 1.18 6.50 -10.97
C GLY A 100 2.21 6.97 -9.94
N ASP A 101 3.02 7.94 -10.37
CA ASP A 101 4.04 8.57 -9.53
C ASP A 101 3.40 9.39 -8.39
N LEU A 102 4.12 9.52 -7.27
CA LEU A 102 3.65 10.26 -6.11
C LEU A 102 3.43 11.74 -6.43
N GLN A 103 2.21 12.21 -6.19
CA GLN A 103 1.79 13.60 -6.34
C GLN A 103 1.57 14.22 -4.96
N LEU A 104 2.21 15.36 -4.75
CA LEU A 104 2.10 16.15 -3.53
C LEU A 104 1.37 17.46 -3.85
N ASP A 105 0.66 18.01 -2.88
CA ASP A 105 0.15 19.39 -2.95
C ASP A 105 1.25 20.43 -2.67
N GLU A 106 0.86 21.72 -2.71
CA GLU A 106 1.77 22.85 -2.48
C GLU A 106 2.39 22.85 -1.06
N GLN A 107 1.79 22.13 -0.13
CA GLN A 107 2.26 21.98 1.25
C GLN A 107 3.12 20.71 1.45
N GLY A 108 3.32 19.92 0.39
CA GLY A 108 4.09 18.68 0.42
C GLY A 108 3.32 17.48 0.96
N ILE A 109 1.99 17.55 1.03
CA ILE A 109 1.14 16.45 1.50
C ILE A 109 0.78 15.56 0.31
N ALA A 110 0.95 14.25 0.46
CA ALA A 110 0.62 13.29 -0.58
C ALA A 110 -0.89 13.23 -0.83
N GLN A 111 -1.27 13.35 -2.11
CA GLN A 111 -2.66 13.32 -2.57
C GLN A 111 -2.99 12.04 -3.34
N ARG A 112 -2.06 11.56 -4.17
CA ARG A 112 -2.20 10.34 -4.97
C ARG A 112 -0.82 9.78 -5.34
N GLY A 113 -0.71 8.48 -5.58
CA GLY A 113 0.48 7.87 -6.19
C GLY A 113 1.18 6.86 -5.30
N LEU A 114 2.32 6.36 -5.77
CA LEU A 114 3.05 5.29 -5.10
C LEU A 114 4.22 5.83 -4.24
N LEU A 115 4.20 5.52 -2.93
CA LEU A 115 5.30 5.79 -2.00
C LEU A 115 5.96 4.49 -1.56
N VAL A 116 7.02 4.07 -2.25
CA VAL A 116 7.74 2.84 -1.93
C VAL A 116 8.56 3.00 -0.65
N ARG A 117 8.40 2.07 0.29
CA ARG A 117 9.24 1.96 1.48
C ARG A 117 10.31 0.89 1.26
N HIS A 118 11.50 1.33 0.91
CA HIS A 118 12.67 0.46 0.86
C HIS A 118 13.16 0.13 2.28
N LEU A 119 13.04 -1.12 2.72
CA LEU A 119 13.54 -1.51 4.04
C LEU A 119 14.99 -1.97 3.93
N VAL A 120 15.86 -1.33 4.71
CA VAL A 120 17.26 -1.74 4.87
C VAL A 120 17.36 -2.70 6.05
N LEU A 121 17.92 -3.88 5.81
CA LEU A 121 18.16 -4.89 6.84
C LEU A 121 19.63 -4.92 7.25
N PRO A 122 19.93 -5.27 8.52
CA PRO A 122 21.30 -5.47 8.97
C PRO A 122 22.04 -6.48 8.10
N ASN A 123 23.36 -6.32 7.96
CA ASN A 123 24.23 -7.21 7.19
C ASN A 123 23.81 -7.34 5.71
N GLU A 124 23.25 -6.28 5.13
CA GLU A 124 22.88 -6.20 3.70
C GLU A 124 21.81 -7.22 3.27
N LEU A 125 21.09 -7.81 4.23
CA LEU A 125 20.13 -8.89 3.96
C LEU A 125 18.91 -8.47 3.12
N ALA A 126 18.68 -7.16 2.95
CA ALA A 126 17.63 -6.67 2.06
C ALA A 126 17.98 -6.85 0.58
N GLY A 127 19.27 -6.87 0.24
CA GLY A 127 19.79 -6.88 -1.13
C GLY A 127 19.34 -5.67 -1.95
N THR A 128 19.56 -4.46 -1.39
CA THR A 128 19.12 -3.15 -1.90
C THR A 128 19.50 -2.84 -3.36
N GLU A 129 20.59 -3.41 -3.87
CA GLU A 129 21.07 -3.11 -5.23
C GLU A 129 20.22 -3.77 -6.35
N GLU A 130 19.37 -4.75 -6.01
CA GLU A 130 18.57 -5.62 -6.91
C GLU A 130 17.09 -5.19 -7.05
#